data_AF-A0A967CWL9-F1
#
_entry.id   AF-A0A967CWL9-F1
#
_cell.length_a   1.000
_cell.length_b   1.000
_cell.length_c   1.000
_cell.angle_alpha   90.00
_cell.angle_beta   90.00
_cell.angle_gamma   90.00
#
_symmetry.space_group_name_H-M   'P 1'
#
loop_
_entity.id
_entity.type
_entity.pdbx_description
1 polymer ?
#
loop_
_entity_poly.entity_id
_entity_poly.type
_entity_poly.pdbx_seq_one_letter_code
_entity_poly.pdbx_strand_id
1 'polypeptide(L)' 'MGGMLLAAMIALMSAPNTLTATELARKVDAGTLTAEAIVRAHLDRIDSRDGDVLAWSHLARDAALERARVLDRGPRQG' A
#
# COMPACT_ATOMS: atom_id res chain seq x y z
N MET A 1 -9.38 -4.07 -24.64
CA MET A 1 -10.26 -4.79 -23.69
C MET A 1 -9.44 -5.79 -22.85
N GLY A 2 -8.43 -5.35 -22.10
CA GLY A 2 -7.52 -6.25 -21.36
C GLY A 2 -7.04 -5.70 -20.00
N GLY A 3 -7.01 -4.37 -19.84
CA GLY A 3 -6.60 -3.74 -18.57
C GLY A 3 -7.64 -3.83 -17.45
N MET A 4 -8.94 -3.85 -17.77
CA MET A 4 -10.01 -3.87 -16.76
C MET A 4 -10.08 -5.19 -15.98
N LEU A 5 -9.78 -6.33 -16.61
CA LEU A 5 -9.80 -7.65 -15.96
C LEU A 5 -8.63 -7.82 -14.98
N LEU A 6 -7.45 -7.27 -15.30
CA LEU A 6 -6.30 -7.31 -14.40
C LEU A 6 -6.49 -6.36 -13.20
N ALA A 7 -7.02 -5.16 -13.43
CA ALA A 7 -7.38 -4.23 -12.36
C ALA A 7 -8.49 -4.80 -11.45
N ALA A 8 -9.49 -5.49 -12.02
CA ALA A 8 -10.55 -6.16 -11.27
C ALA A 8 -10.04 -7.38 -10.48
N MET A 9 -9.07 -8.14 -11.00
CA MET A 9 -8.41 -9.22 -10.23
C MET A 9 -7.58 -8.70 -9.06
N ILE A 10 -6.93 -7.55 -9.20
CA ILE A 10 -6.25 -6.86 -8.09
C ILE A 10 -7.29 -6.37 -7.06
N ALA A 11 -8.45 -5.88 -7.51
CA ALA A 11 -9.54 -5.48 -6.63
C ALA A 11 -10.26 -6.65 -5.93
N LEU A 12 -10.18 -7.88 -6.47
CA LEU A 12 -10.74 -9.09 -5.85
C LEU A 12 -9.92 -9.61 -4.65
N MET A 13 -8.65 -9.20 -4.53
CA MET A 13 -7.88 -9.32 -3.28
C MET A 13 -8.04 -8.00 -2.53
N SER A 14 -8.66 -7.99 -1.34
CA SER A 14 -8.87 -6.76 -0.56
C SER A 14 -7.68 -5.82 -0.63
N ALA A 15 -7.93 -4.56 -1.01
CA ALA A 15 -6.86 -3.59 -1.20
C ALA A 15 -6.02 -3.48 0.09
N PRO A 16 -4.69 -3.38 0.03
CA PRO A 16 -3.84 -3.43 1.23
C PRO A 16 -4.23 -2.41 2.30
N ASN A 17 -4.73 -1.24 1.90
CA ASN A 17 -5.20 -0.18 2.78
C ASN A 17 -6.55 -0.43 3.46
N THR A 18 -7.21 -1.57 3.21
CA THR A 18 -8.42 -2.01 3.92
C THR A 18 -8.15 -3.15 4.91
N LEU A 19 -6.92 -3.68 4.95
CA LEU A 19 -6.52 -4.74 5.86
C LEU A 19 -6.07 -4.16 7.20
N THR A 20 -6.24 -4.92 8.28
CA THR A 20 -5.68 -4.58 9.59
C THR A 20 -4.15 -4.67 9.57
N ALA A 21 -3.48 -3.98 10.50
CA ALA A 21 -2.03 -4.04 10.64
C ALA A 21 -1.51 -5.48 10.81
N THR A 22 -2.22 -6.33 11.58
CA THR A 22 -1.84 -7.73 11.79
C THR A 22 -2.00 -8.59 10.52
N GLU A 23 -3.02 -8.35 9.71
CA GLU A 23 -3.19 -9.03 8.42
C GLU A 23 -2.10 -8.63 7.43
N LEU A 24 -1.75 -7.35 7.40
CA LEU A 24 -0.64 -6.83 6.60
C LEU A 24 0.69 -7.48 7.02
N ALA A 25 0.99 -7.47 8.33
CA ALA A 25 2.19 -8.08 8.87
C ALA A 25 2.29 -9.57 8.49
N ARG A 26 1.21 -10.35 8.64
CA ARG A 26 1.15 -11.76 8.23
C ARG A 26 1.40 -11.94 6.73
N LYS A 27 0.86 -11.07 5.88
CA LYS A 27 1.05 -11.16 4.41
C LYS A 27 2.46 -10.80 3.98
N VAL A 28 3.07 -9.80 4.63
CA VAL A 28 4.49 -9.43 4.45
C VAL A 28 5.40 -10.57 4.93
N ASP A 29 5.09 -11.17 6.07
CA ASP A 29 5.81 -12.34 6.59
C ASP A 29 5.59 -13.61 5.75
N ALA A 30 4.46 -13.72 5.07
CA ALA A 30 4.26 -14.77 4.07
C ALA A 30 4.97 -14.48 2.73
N GLY A 31 5.55 -13.28 2.54
CA GLY A 31 6.11 -12.85 1.25
C GLY A 31 5.07 -12.64 0.15
N THR A 32 3.79 -12.58 0.51
CA THR A 32 2.66 -12.42 -0.42
C THR A 32 2.27 -10.96 -0.65
N LEU A 33 2.87 -10.04 0.09
CA LEU A 33 2.63 -8.61 0.02
C LEU A 33 3.92 -7.86 0.37
N THR A 34 4.20 -6.76 -0.33
CA THR A 34 5.38 -5.91 -0.09
C THR A 34 5.01 -4.65 0.67
N ALA A 35 5.96 -4.07 1.41
CA ALA A 35 5.80 -2.77 2.04
C ALA A 35 5.51 -1.69 0.99
N GLU A 36 6.15 -1.74 -0.18
CA GLU A 36 5.87 -0.77 -1.26
C GLU A 36 4.40 -0.85 -1.74
N ALA A 37 3.85 -2.05 -1.89
CA ALA A 37 2.46 -2.23 -2.29
C ALA A 37 1.48 -1.67 -1.25
N ILE A 38 1.79 -1.84 0.03
CA ILE A 38 1.01 -1.26 1.14
C ILE A 38 1.03 0.25 1.06
N VAL A 39 2.21 0.86 0.96
CA VAL A 39 2.36 2.32 0.92
C VAL A 39 1.65 2.91 -0.29
N ARG A 40 1.80 2.30 -1.49
CA ARG A 40 1.08 2.75 -2.70
C ARG A 40 -0.43 2.74 -2.52
N ALA A 41 -1.00 1.66 -1.98
CA ALA A 41 -2.44 1.58 -1.74
C ALA A 41 -2.95 2.67 -0.79
N HIS A 42 -2.16 3.06 0.23
CA HIS A 42 -2.54 4.16 1.13
C HIS A 42 -2.44 5.51 0.42
N LEU A 43 -1.35 5.73 -0.30
CA LEU A 43 -1.11 6.94 -1.07
C LEU A 43 -2.18 7.19 -2.14
N ASP A 44 -2.61 6.15 -2.87
CA ASP A 44 -3.68 6.26 -3.87
C ASP A 44 -5.03 6.67 -3.23
N ARG A 45 -5.34 6.14 -2.04
CA ARG A 45 -6.54 6.53 -1.29
C ARG A 45 -6.45 7.95 -0.75
N ILE A 46 -5.26 8.38 -0.33
CA ILE A 46 -5.04 9.77 0.09
C ILE A 46 -5.28 10.71 -1.11
N ASP A 47 -4.74 10.42 -2.29
CA ASP A 47 -4.98 11.24 -3.49
C ASP A 47 -6.47 11.34 -3.83
N SER A 48 -7.20 10.23 -3.69
CA SER A 48 -8.63 10.19 -3.99
C SER A 48 -9.50 10.96 -2.99
N ARG A 49 -9.03 11.22 -1.77
CA ARG A 49 -9.92 11.64 -0.66
C ARG A 49 -9.50 12.91 0.04
N ASP A 50 -8.21 13.19 0.11
CA ASP A 50 -7.70 14.24 0.99
C ASP A 50 -8.08 15.66 0.54
N GLY A 51 -8.40 15.85 -0.74
CA GLY A 51 -8.96 17.12 -1.23
C GLY A 51 -10.28 17.51 -0.57
N ASP A 52 -11.09 16.53 -0.11
CA ASP A 52 -12.38 16.78 0.53
C ASP A 52 -12.27 16.96 2.05
N VAL A 53 -11.38 16.17 2.68
CA VAL A 53 -11.30 16.07 4.14
C VAL A 53 -10.17 16.90 4.72
N LEU A 54 -9.19 17.29 3.89
CA LEU A 54 -8.03 18.10 4.25
C LEU A 54 -7.31 17.57 5.50
N ALA A 55 -7.13 16.25 5.55
CA ALA A 55 -6.60 15.56 6.71
C ALA A 55 -5.05 15.60 6.78
N TRP A 56 -4.35 15.79 5.66
CA TRP A 56 -2.89 15.86 5.64
C TRP A 56 -2.39 17.28 5.37
N SER A 57 -1.65 17.84 6.34
CA SER A 57 -0.94 19.11 6.16
C SER A 57 0.42 18.95 5.46
N HIS A 58 1.00 17.75 5.51
CA HIS A 58 2.25 17.39 4.84
C HIS A 58 2.28 15.89 4.54
N LEU A 59 2.65 15.53 3.30
CA LEU A 59 2.72 14.15 2.84
C LEU A 59 4.06 13.88 2.13
N ALA A 60 4.98 13.21 2.84
CA ALA A 60 6.31 12.87 2.33
C ALA A 60 6.29 11.62 1.41
N ARG A 61 5.57 11.70 0.28
CA ARG A 61 5.33 10.58 -0.66
C ARG A 61 6.59 9.80 -1.04
N ASP A 62 7.58 10.51 -1.56
CA ASP A 62 8.78 9.87 -2.12
C ASP A 62 9.61 9.20 -1.02
N ALA A 63 9.72 9.86 0.14
CA ALA A 63 10.42 9.30 1.29
C ALA A 63 9.72 8.03 1.83
N ALA A 64 8.38 8.01 1.86
CA ALA A 64 7.62 6.84 2.27
C ALA A 64 7.83 5.66 1.32
N LEU A 65 7.78 5.91 0.00
CA LEU A 65 8.04 4.89 -1.02
C LEU A 65 9.48 4.38 -0.95
N GLU A 66 10.47 5.27 -0.79
CA GLU A 66 11.86 4.83 -0.68
C GLU A 66 12.10 3.99 0.57
N ARG A 67 11.53 4.40 1.71
CA ARG A 67 11.64 3.60 2.94
C ARG A 67 11.03 2.22 2.77
N ALA A 68 9.87 2.12 2.11
CA ALA A 68 9.21 0.85 1.84
C ALA A 68 10.09 -0.08 0.98
N ARG A 69 10.69 0.45 -0.10
CA ARG A 69 11.63 -0.31 -0.93
C ARG A 69 12.86 -0.78 -0.17
N VAL A 70 13.39 0.04 0.73
CA VAL A 70 14.50 -0.37 1.61
C VAL A 70 14.10 -1.54 2.51
N LEU A 71 12.88 -1.53 3.05
CA LEU A 71 12.36 -2.63 3.87
C LEU A 71 12.18 -3.92 3.06
N ASP A 72 11.62 -3.82 1.86
CA ASP A 72 11.40 -4.97 0.97
C ASP A 72 12.72 -5.65 0.55
N ARG A 73 13.83 -4.90 0.48
CA ARG A 73 15.18 -5.43 0.17
C ARG A 73 15.91 -5.98 1.39
N GLY A 74 15.47 -5.65 2.60
CA GLY A 74 16.14 -6.00 3.84
C GLY A 74 15.57 -7.26 4.51
N PRO A 75 16.19 -7.71 5.62
CA PRO A 75 15.53 -8.67 6.49
C PRO A 75 14.22 -8.09 7.02
N ARG A 76 13.23 -8.95 7.23
CA ARG A 76 11.97 -8.55 7.87
C ARG A 76 12.26 -8.11 9.30
N GLN A 77 11.77 -6.92 9.64
CA GLN A 77 11.94 -6.31 10.95
C GLN A 77 10.53 -6.08 11.48
N GLY A 78 10.13 -6.94 12.42
CA GLY A 78 8.86 -6.88 13.14
C GLY A 78 9.05 -6.24 14.49
#